data_AF-A0A815UXZ4-F1
#
_entry.id   AF-A0A815UXZ4-F1
#
_cell.length_a   1.000
_cell.length_b   1.000
_cell.length_c   1.000
_cell.angle_alpha   90.00
_cell.angle_beta   90.00
_cell.angle_gamma   90.00
#
_symmetry.space_group_name_H-M   'P 1'
#
loop_
_entity.id
_entity.type
_entity.pdbx_description
1 polymer ?
#
loop_
_entity_poly.entity_id
_entity_poly.type
_entity_poly.pdbx_seq_one_letter_code
_entity_poly.pdbx_strand_id
1 'polypeptide(L)'
;MNNLEELDLHLVVYCEKRFIDGYDLKYNITNHLLKLKKFLFNIRSRLPLNEQVNLLSNKDCQFSFNDFKNNKIISCVDYFHSRKEGDCHIYLYPYQAKHYEFITNNFLNGLFKYVREVSLYDERPFEHEFFLKIAKSFPLMERLTVNNDKPQKNQFDELSKDDNRHLSVI
;
A
#
# COMPACT_ATOMS: atom_id res chain seq x y z
N MET A 1 29.57 -12.13 -0.43
CA MET A 1 28.61 -12.31 0.67
C MET A 1 28.14 -13.79 0.79
N ASN A 2 29.04 -14.77 0.69
CA ASN A 2 28.65 -16.19 0.52
C ASN A 2 28.16 -16.92 1.79
N ASN A 3 28.07 -16.23 2.93
CA ASN A 3 27.66 -16.82 4.21
C ASN A 3 26.45 -16.11 4.84
N LEU A 4 25.77 -15.21 4.12
CA LEU A 4 24.58 -14.55 4.65
C LEU A 4 23.43 -15.56 4.73
N GLU A 5 22.96 -15.86 5.95
CA GLU A 5 21.87 -16.80 6.18
C GLU A 5 20.52 -16.12 6.40
N GLU A 6 20.52 -14.88 6.89
CA GLU A 6 19.31 -14.09 7.10
C GLU A 6 19.45 -12.69 6.50
N LEU A 7 18.39 -12.22 5.85
CA LEU A 7 18.29 -10.87 5.31
C LEU A 7 16.89 -10.33 5.59
N ASP A 8 16.83 -9.14 6.18
CA ASP A 8 15.63 -8.32 6.28
C ASP A 8 15.83 -7.07 5.41
N LEU A 9 15.13 -7.03 4.28
CA LEU A 9 15.27 -6.00 3.27
C LEU A 9 14.12 -4.99 3.36
N HIS A 10 14.45 -3.74 3.70
CA HIS A 10 13.53 -2.62 3.60
C HIS A 10 13.98 -1.70 2.46
N LEU A 11 13.19 -1.62 1.39
CA LEU A 11 13.58 -0.87 0.19
C LEU A 11 12.44 0.05 -0.25
N VAL A 12 12.73 1.33 -0.38
CA VAL A 12 11.84 2.29 -1.04
C VAL A 12 12.60 2.87 -2.21
N VAL A 13 12.09 2.70 -3.42
CA VAL A 13 12.81 3.06 -4.65
C VAL A 13 11.88 3.69 -5.68
N TYR A 14 12.45 4.60 -6.46
CA TYR A 14 11.82 5.13 -7.67
C TYR A 14 12.44 4.42 -8.87
N CYS A 15 11.61 3.73 -9.64
CA CYS A 15 11.97 2.95 -10.80
C CYS A 15 11.48 3.67 -12.06
N GLU A 16 12.29 3.68 -13.11
CA GLU A 16 11.92 4.35 -14.37
C GLU A 16 10.91 3.51 -15.17
N LYS A 17 11.15 2.19 -15.26
CA LYS A 17 10.49 1.35 -16.27
C LYS A 17 9.42 0.42 -15.73
N ARG A 18 9.63 -0.23 -14.58
CA ARG A 18 8.70 -1.20 -14.00
C ARG A 18 8.89 -1.30 -12.49
N PHE A 19 7.85 -1.78 -11.80
CA PHE A 19 7.93 -2.12 -10.39
C PHE A 19 8.94 -3.24 -10.14
N ILE A 20 9.47 -3.28 -8.91
CA ILE A 20 10.22 -4.44 -8.44
C ILE A 20 9.22 -5.57 -8.23
N ASP A 21 9.49 -6.72 -8.85
CA ASP A 21 8.65 -7.90 -8.77
C ASP A 21 9.43 -9.14 -8.30
N GLY A 22 8.78 -10.31 -8.29
CA GLY A 22 9.41 -11.57 -7.89
C GLY A 22 10.57 -11.98 -8.80
N TYR A 23 10.53 -11.66 -10.09
CA TYR A 23 11.64 -11.96 -11.00
C TYR A 23 12.87 -11.13 -10.63
N ASP A 24 12.70 -9.86 -10.26
CA ASP A 24 13.79 -9.00 -9.80
C ASP A 24 14.46 -9.54 -8.54
N LEU A 25 13.67 -9.93 -7.54
CA LEU A 25 14.22 -10.48 -6.30
C LEU A 25 14.91 -11.82 -6.53
N LYS A 26 14.36 -12.64 -7.43
CA LYS A 26 14.98 -13.92 -7.79
C LYS A 26 16.33 -13.71 -8.45
N TYR A 27 16.35 -12.88 -9.49
CA TYR A 27 17.55 -12.60 -10.28
C TYR A 27 18.63 -11.92 -9.45
N ASN A 28 18.29 -10.87 -8.71
CA ASN A 28 19.28 -10.01 -8.05
C ASN A 28 19.66 -10.47 -6.62
N ILE A 29 18.85 -11.31 -5.97
CA ILE A 29 19.07 -11.67 -4.57
C ILE A 29 19.14 -13.19 -4.39
N THR A 30 18.05 -13.91 -4.62
CA THR A 30 17.97 -15.32 -4.18
C THR A 30 18.85 -16.24 -5.01
N ASN A 31 19.11 -15.91 -6.28
CA ASN A 31 20.07 -16.65 -7.12
C ASN A 31 21.53 -16.47 -6.69
N HIS A 32 21.86 -15.39 -5.98
CA HIS A 32 23.24 -15.07 -5.57
C HIS A 32 23.52 -15.42 -4.11
N LEU A 33 22.50 -15.39 -3.26
CA LEU A 33 22.61 -15.69 -1.83
C LEU A 33 22.13 -17.11 -1.53
N LEU A 34 22.86 -18.11 -2.02
CA LEU A 34 22.48 -19.52 -1.95
C LEU A 34 22.36 -20.09 -0.53
N LYS A 35 22.97 -19.43 0.46
CA LYS A 35 22.87 -19.82 1.88
C LYS A 35 21.76 -19.08 2.64
N LEU A 36 21.00 -18.22 1.97
CA LEU A 36 19.93 -17.45 2.57
C LEU A 36 18.79 -18.39 2.97
N LYS A 37 18.65 -18.63 4.27
CA LYS A 37 17.60 -19.46 4.87
C LYS A 37 16.36 -18.64 5.17
N LYS A 38 16.54 -17.38 5.55
CA LYS A 38 15.46 -16.46 5.89
C LYS A 38 15.61 -15.18 5.10
N PHE A 39 14.62 -14.91 4.25
CA PHE A 39 14.53 -13.68 3.51
C PHE A 39 13.22 -12.99 3.85
N LEU A 40 13.30 -11.91 4.63
CA LEU A 40 12.22 -10.99 4.90
C LEU A 40 12.39 -9.77 4.00
N PHE A 41 11.27 -9.24 3.53
CA PHE A 41 11.31 -8.01 2.75
C PHE A 41 10.03 -7.20 2.90
N ASN A 42 10.23 -5.89 2.83
CA ASN A 42 9.23 -4.86 2.65
C ASN A 42 9.75 -3.91 1.57
N ILE A 43 9.19 -3.99 0.37
CA ILE A 43 9.67 -3.24 -0.78
C ILE A 43 8.54 -2.39 -1.33
N ARG A 44 8.84 -1.13 -1.53
CA ARG A 44 7.95 -0.18 -2.18
C ARG A 44 8.65 0.41 -3.38
N SER A 45 8.08 0.20 -4.55
CA SER A 45 8.58 0.73 -5.81
C SER A 45 7.57 1.72 -6.39
N ARG A 46 8.07 2.86 -6.85
CA ARG A 46 7.28 3.91 -7.51
C ARG A 46 7.75 4.08 -8.93
N LEU A 47 6.87 4.46 -9.84
CA LEU A 47 7.25 4.74 -11.22
C LEU A 47 6.43 5.89 -11.84
N PRO A 48 6.98 6.58 -12.86
CA PRO A 48 6.25 7.59 -13.62
C PRO A 48 5.23 6.93 -14.57
N LEU A 49 3.98 7.37 -14.55
CA LEU A 49 2.91 6.85 -15.42
C LEU A 49 3.03 7.29 -16.88
N ASN A 50 3.63 8.45 -17.14
CA ASN A 50 3.80 9.00 -18.48
C ASN A 50 4.70 8.15 -19.38
N GLU A 51 5.46 7.21 -18.81
CA GLU A 51 6.37 6.32 -19.52
C GLU A 51 5.83 4.89 -19.63
N GLN A 52 4.62 4.63 -19.11
CA GLN A 52 4.05 3.27 -19.05
C GLN A 52 3.08 3.00 -20.19
N VAL A 53 3.35 1.93 -20.93
CA VAL A 53 2.47 1.43 -22.00
C VAL A 53 1.39 0.51 -21.43
N ASN A 54 1.71 -0.26 -20.39
CA ASN A 54 0.79 -1.21 -19.75
C ASN A 54 0.86 -1.06 -18.23
N LEU A 55 -0.31 -0.96 -17.59
CA LEU A 55 -0.42 -0.90 -16.13
C LEU A 55 -0.64 -2.30 -15.58
N LEU A 56 0.32 -2.80 -14.80
CA LEU A 56 0.22 -4.07 -14.10
C LEU A 56 -0.91 -4.03 -13.07
N SER A 57 -1.73 -5.06 -13.03
CA SER A 57 -2.67 -5.24 -11.93
C SER A 57 -1.94 -5.79 -10.69
N ASN A 58 -2.61 -5.71 -9.55
CA ASN A 58 -2.13 -6.37 -8.34
C ASN A 58 -1.93 -7.90 -8.56
N LYS A 59 -2.79 -8.53 -9.36
CA LYS A 59 -2.68 -9.97 -9.67
C LYS A 59 -1.42 -10.29 -10.48
N ASP A 60 -1.06 -9.42 -11.42
CA ASP A 60 0.14 -9.60 -12.25
C ASP A 60 1.40 -9.52 -11.39
N CYS A 61 1.47 -8.53 -10.49
CA CYS A 61 2.56 -8.41 -9.53
C CYS A 61 2.61 -9.64 -8.61
N GLN A 62 1.48 -10.05 -8.02
CA GLN A 62 1.40 -11.22 -7.16
C GLN A 62 1.87 -12.50 -7.86
N PHE A 63 1.52 -12.67 -9.14
CA PHE A 63 1.86 -13.84 -9.94
C PHE A 63 3.38 -14.01 -10.14
N SER A 64 4.13 -12.91 -10.16
CA SER A 64 5.61 -12.96 -10.27
C SER A 64 6.29 -13.69 -9.10
N PHE A 65 5.58 -13.87 -7.98
CA PHE A 65 6.08 -14.55 -6.78
C PHE A 65 5.68 -16.02 -6.68
N ASN A 66 5.06 -16.62 -7.70
CA ASN A 66 4.60 -18.02 -7.64
C ASN A 66 5.72 -19.03 -7.34
N ASP A 67 6.95 -18.73 -7.77
CA ASP A 67 8.13 -19.57 -7.54
C ASP A 67 8.82 -19.31 -6.19
N PHE A 68 8.39 -18.30 -5.43
CA PHE A 68 8.98 -18.00 -4.13
C PHE A 68 8.53 -19.05 -3.11
N LYS A 69 9.49 -19.76 -2.51
CA LYS A 69 9.26 -20.77 -1.47
C LYS A 69 8.61 -20.24 -0.18
N ASN A 70 8.36 -18.93 -0.08
CA ASN A 70 7.77 -18.31 1.10
C ASN A 70 6.26 -18.18 0.96
N ASN A 71 5.57 -18.74 1.94
CA ASN A 71 4.13 -18.84 1.91
C ASN A 71 3.53 -17.52 2.44
N LYS A 72 2.97 -16.72 1.52
CA LYS A 72 2.21 -15.46 1.71
C LYS A 72 3.04 -14.19 1.53
N ILE A 73 3.42 -13.95 0.28
CA ILE A 73 3.77 -12.59 -0.18
C ILE A 73 2.46 -11.89 -0.52
N ILE A 74 2.34 -10.62 -0.15
CA ILE A 74 1.23 -9.75 -0.52
C ILE A 74 1.78 -8.64 -1.40
N SER A 75 1.09 -8.36 -2.50
CA SER A 75 1.27 -7.15 -3.30
C SER A 75 0.07 -6.21 -3.15
N CYS A 76 0.35 -4.92 -3.23
CA CYS A 76 -0.63 -3.84 -3.36
C CYS A 76 -0.12 -2.94 -4.50
N VAL A 77 -0.94 -2.75 -5.53
CA VAL A 77 -0.61 -1.91 -6.68
C VAL A 77 -1.67 -0.83 -6.80
N ASP A 78 -1.23 0.42 -6.82
CA ASP A 78 -2.05 1.61 -6.89
C ASP A 78 -1.52 2.56 -7.96
N TYR A 79 -2.44 3.27 -8.63
CA TYR A 79 -2.11 4.22 -9.68
C TYR A 79 -2.77 5.57 -9.41
N PHE A 80 -1.94 6.58 -9.24
CA PHE A 80 -2.31 7.95 -8.90
C PHE A 80 -2.22 8.81 -10.16
N HIS A 81 -3.36 9.04 -10.81
CA HIS A 81 -3.42 9.72 -12.11
C HIS A 81 -3.13 11.22 -12.01
N SER A 82 -3.52 11.85 -10.92
CA SER A 82 -3.24 13.27 -10.65
C SER A 82 -1.75 13.52 -10.40
N ARG A 83 -1.07 12.57 -9.75
CA ARG A 83 0.40 12.60 -9.55
C ARG A 83 1.18 12.06 -10.73
N LYS A 84 0.51 11.37 -11.66
CA LYS A 84 1.12 10.62 -12.75
C LYS A 84 2.14 9.60 -12.24
N GLU A 85 1.80 8.90 -11.15
CA GLU A 85 2.67 7.91 -10.50
C GLU A 85 1.95 6.58 -10.28
N GLY A 86 2.69 5.48 -10.45
CA GLY A 86 2.31 4.16 -9.96
C GLY A 86 3.07 3.84 -8.68
N ASP A 87 2.42 3.13 -7.77
CA ASP A 87 3.01 2.63 -6.52
C ASP A 87 2.73 1.14 -6.39
N CYS A 88 3.78 0.38 -6.07
CA CYS A 88 3.68 -1.03 -5.78
C CYS A 88 4.39 -1.33 -4.47
N HIS A 89 3.62 -1.85 -3.52
CA HIS A 89 4.10 -2.29 -2.23
C HIS A 89 4.01 -3.82 -2.16
N ILE A 90 5.15 -4.48 -1.94
CA ILE A 90 5.26 -5.93 -1.79
C ILE A 90 5.90 -6.26 -0.44
N TYR A 91 5.33 -7.24 0.25
CA TYR A 91 5.84 -7.65 1.56
C TYR A 91 5.46 -9.08 1.91
N LEU A 92 6.18 -9.64 2.88
CA LEU A 92 5.86 -10.93 3.48
C LEU A 92 4.82 -10.79 4.60
N TYR A 93 3.83 -11.68 4.60
CA TYR A 93 2.81 -11.78 5.64
C TYR A 93 3.15 -12.89 6.65
N PRO A 94 3.04 -12.65 7.98
CA PRO A 94 2.59 -11.41 8.60
C PRO A 94 3.64 -10.29 8.49
N TYR A 95 3.16 -9.07 8.30
CA TYR A 95 4.00 -7.88 8.18
C TYR A 95 4.66 -7.54 9.52
N GLN A 96 6.00 -7.42 9.54
CA GLN A 96 6.78 -7.29 10.78
C GLN A 96 7.33 -5.88 11.03
N ALA A 97 7.22 -4.97 10.06
CA ALA A 97 7.75 -3.62 10.24
C ALA A 97 6.86 -2.77 11.15
N LYS A 98 7.47 -1.79 11.81
CA LYS A 98 6.78 -0.83 12.69
C LYS A 98 5.97 0.23 11.95
N HIS A 99 6.31 0.48 10.68
CA HIS A 99 5.72 1.53 9.87
C HIS A 99 4.98 0.88 8.71
N TYR A 100 3.76 1.32 8.43
CA TYR A 100 3.07 1.00 7.18
C TYR A 100 2.69 2.31 6.52
N GLU A 101 3.39 2.63 5.43
CA GLU A 101 3.24 3.93 4.78
C GLU A 101 2.37 3.86 3.52
N PHE A 102 1.62 4.93 3.26
CA PHE A 102 0.79 5.15 2.07
C PHE A 102 -0.25 4.06 1.83
N ILE A 103 -1.01 3.73 2.87
CA ILE A 103 -2.20 2.89 2.71
C ILE A 103 -3.27 3.66 1.93
N THR A 104 -3.76 3.06 0.86
CA THR A 104 -4.80 3.61 -0.03
C THR A 104 -6.18 3.02 0.30
N ASN A 105 -7.24 3.53 -0.34
CA ASN A 105 -8.58 2.95 -0.22
C ASN A 105 -8.65 1.49 -0.73
N ASN A 106 -7.66 1.02 -1.48
CA ASN A 106 -7.59 -0.35 -1.99
C ASN A 106 -7.00 -1.35 -0.97
N PHE A 107 -6.68 -0.88 0.24
CA PHE A 107 -6.19 -1.72 1.33
C PHE A 107 -7.07 -2.96 1.54
N LEU A 108 -6.45 -4.15 1.52
CA LEU A 108 -7.16 -5.44 1.53
C LEU A 108 -7.59 -5.93 2.92
N ASN A 109 -7.44 -5.09 3.96
CA ASN A 109 -7.58 -5.49 5.36
C ASN A 109 -6.44 -6.41 5.81
N GLY A 110 -6.39 -6.71 7.10
CA GLY A 110 -5.44 -7.69 7.66
C GLY A 110 -5.21 -7.43 9.14
N LEU A 111 -4.32 -8.20 9.76
CA LEU A 111 -3.95 -7.98 11.16
C LEU A 111 -2.45 -7.68 11.26
N PHE A 112 -2.14 -6.43 11.59
CA PHE A 112 -0.79 -5.87 11.57
C PHE A 112 -0.32 -5.56 13.00
N LYS A 113 -0.05 -6.62 13.77
CA LYS A 113 0.26 -6.52 15.21
C LYS A 113 1.56 -5.76 15.53
N TYR A 114 2.48 -5.66 14.57
CA TYR A 114 3.80 -5.05 14.78
C TYR A 114 3.84 -3.57 14.37
N VAL A 115 2.86 -3.11 13.61
CA VAL A 115 2.80 -1.73 13.13
C VAL A 115 2.39 -0.82 14.30
N ARG A 116 3.07 0.32 14.40
CA ARG A 116 2.83 1.41 15.35
C ARG A 116 2.48 2.70 14.64
N GLU A 117 2.95 2.86 13.41
CA GLU A 117 2.77 4.08 12.65
C GLU A 117 2.18 3.76 11.29
N VAL A 118 1.08 4.44 10.98
CA VAL A 118 0.38 4.29 9.71
C VAL A 118 0.32 5.64 9.03
N SER A 119 0.66 5.69 7.74
CA SER A 119 0.30 6.82 6.88
C SER A 119 -0.71 6.41 5.83
N LEU A 120 -1.73 7.24 5.66
CA LEU A 120 -2.79 7.08 4.67
C LEU A 120 -2.61 8.11 3.57
N TYR A 121 -2.73 7.67 2.33
CA TYR A 121 -2.70 8.54 1.17
C TYR A 121 -3.55 7.96 0.04
N ASP A 122 -4.45 8.76 -0.53
CA ASP A 122 -5.18 8.41 -1.75
C ASP A 122 -5.65 9.70 -2.47
N GLU A 123 -5.89 9.62 -3.77
CA GLU A 123 -6.50 10.68 -4.57
C GLU A 123 -8.00 10.82 -4.32
N ARG A 124 -8.61 9.77 -3.75
CA ARG A 124 -10.00 9.75 -3.29
C ARG A 124 -10.04 10.00 -1.78
N PRO A 125 -11.01 10.79 -1.28
CA PRO A 125 -11.17 10.99 0.15
C PRO A 125 -11.44 9.65 0.86
N PHE A 126 -10.86 9.49 2.04
CA PHE A 126 -11.15 8.34 2.91
C PHE A 126 -12.51 8.51 3.58
N GLU A 127 -13.37 7.50 3.48
CA GLU A 127 -14.69 7.48 4.13
C GLU A 127 -14.61 6.93 5.55
N HIS A 128 -15.64 7.19 6.37
CA HIS A 128 -15.68 6.75 7.78
C HIS A 128 -15.40 5.25 7.95
N GLU A 129 -16.01 4.41 7.13
CA GLU A 129 -15.82 2.95 7.13
C GLU A 129 -14.36 2.52 6.90
N PHE A 130 -13.60 3.32 6.15
CA PHE A 130 -12.18 3.06 5.95
C PHE A 130 -11.40 3.21 7.26
N PHE A 131 -11.69 4.23 8.05
CA PHE A 131 -11.02 4.42 9.35
C PHE A 131 -11.37 3.32 10.35
N LEU A 132 -12.60 2.80 10.32
CA LEU A 132 -12.98 1.61 11.11
C LEU A 132 -12.17 0.38 10.70
N LYS A 133 -11.92 0.20 9.40
CA LYS A 133 -11.08 -0.87 8.86
C LYS A 133 -9.62 -0.73 9.29
N ILE A 134 -9.07 0.49 9.27
CA ILE A 134 -7.72 0.80 9.77
C ILE A 134 -7.63 0.49 11.27
N ALA A 135 -8.55 0.98 12.09
CA ALA A 135 -8.53 0.74 13.53
C ALA A 135 -8.54 -0.77 13.87
N LYS A 136 -9.34 -1.58 13.16
CA LYS A 136 -9.36 -3.04 13.33
C LYS A 136 -8.07 -3.73 12.87
N SER A 137 -7.45 -3.20 11.82
CA SER A 137 -6.24 -3.80 11.23
C SER A 137 -4.98 -3.53 12.03
N PHE A 138 -4.93 -2.40 12.73
CA PHE A 138 -3.74 -1.90 13.42
C PHE A 138 -4.03 -1.68 14.93
N PRO A 139 -4.25 -2.76 15.70
CA PRO A 139 -4.72 -2.66 17.09
C PRO A 139 -3.74 -2.00 18.06
N LEU A 140 -2.46 -1.88 17.68
CA LEU A 140 -1.40 -1.27 18.48
C LEU A 140 -0.86 0.01 17.83
N MET A 141 -1.62 0.63 16.93
CA MET A 141 -1.23 1.88 16.28
C MET A 141 -1.14 3.02 17.31
N GLU A 142 0.00 3.70 17.32
CA GLU A 142 0.31 4.86 18.17
C GLU A 142 0.20 6.17 17.37
N ARG A 143 0.47 6.13 16.06
CA ARG A 143 0.44 7.29 15.18
C ARG A 143 -0.29 7.01 13.87
N LEU A 144 -1.24 7.88 13.54
CA LEU A 144 -1.92 7.93 12.25
C LEU A 144 -1.63 9.26 11.56
N THR A 145 -1.04 9.21 10.37
CA THR A 145 -0.89 10.38 9.48
C THR A 145 -1.86 10.23 8.32
N VAL A 146 -2.66 11.27 8.04
CA VAL A 146 -3.63 11.25 6.95
C VAL A 146 -3.30 12.37 5.99
N ASN A 147 -3.08 12.03 4.72
CA ASN A 147 -2.95 13.00 3.64
C ASN A 147 -4.10 12.81 2.65
N ASN A 148 -4.98 13.82 2.60
CA ASN A 148 -6.11 13.88 1.68
C ASN A 148 -5.83 14.96 0.64
N ASP A 149 -5.64 14.56 -0.62
CA ASP A 149 -5.51 15.53 -1.72
C ASP A 149 -6.86 16.23 -2.04
N LYS A 150 -7.98 15.65 -1.58
CA LYS A 150 -9.35 16.19 -1.79
C LYS A 150 -10.15 16.23 -0.49
N PRO A 151 -11.05 17.22 -0.33
CA PRO A 151 -11.95 17.26 0.81
C PRO A 151 -12.92 16.06 0.80
N GLN A 152 -13.34 15.62 1.97
CA GLN A 152 -14.44 14.67 2.13
C GLN A 152 -15.75 15.31 1.62
N LYS A 153 -16.68 14.51 1.10
CA LYS A 153 -18.02 15.01 0.78
C LYS A 153 -18.70 15.41 2.09
N ASN A 154 -18.97 16.69 2.27
CA ASN A 154 -19.66 17.18 3.47
C ASN A 154 -21.01 16.47 3.63
N GLN A 155 -21.23 15.80 4.76
CA GLN A 155 -22.57 15.33 5.16
C GLN A 155 -23.56 16.49 5.43
N PHE A 156 -23.10 17.75 5.39
CA PHE A 156 -23.92 18.95 5.64
C PHE A 156 -24.54 19.58 4.37
N ASP A 157 -24.15 19.15 3.17
CA ASP A 157 -24.77 19.66 1.92
C ASP A 157 -26.14 19.02 1.63
N GLU A 158 -26.49 17.93 2.32
CA GLU A 158 -27.84 17.34 2.25
C GLU A 158 -28.79 17.92 3.30
N LEU A 159 -28.30 18.31 4.49
CA LEU A 159 -29.13 18.93 5.54
C LEU A 159 -29.52 20.38 5.23
N SER A 160 -28.72 21.12 4.43
CA SER A 160 -29.02 22.51 4.08
C SER A 160 -30.02 22.68 2.93
N LYS A 161 -30.47 21.58 2.29
CA LYS A 161 -31.45 21.62 1.19
C LYS A 161 -32.89 21.32 1.63
N ASP A 162 -33.11 20.80 2.83
CA ASP A 162 -34.46 20.50 3.35
C ASP A 162 -35.05 21.60 4.26
N ASP A 163 -34.23 22.48 4.84
CA ASP A 163 -34.71 23.50 5.80
C ASP A 163 -35.38 24.74 5.15
N ASN A 164 -35.40 24.86 3.82
CA ASN A 164 -35.98 26.02 3.12
C ASN A 164 -37.41 25.83 2.60
N ARG A 165 -38.15 24.78 3.02
CA ARG A 165 -39.54 24.55 2.56
C ARG A 165 -40.66 24.88 3.55
N HIS A 166 -40.37 25.44 4.73
CA HIS A 166 -41.42 25.65 5.74
C HIS A 166 -41.46 27.00 6.46
N LEU A 167 -41.06 28.10 5.81
CA LEU A 167 -41.36 29.45 6.33
C LEU A 167 -41.90 30.38 5.24
N SER A 168 -43.20 30.23 4.97
CA SER A 168 -44.04 31.31 4.44
C SER A 168 -45.35 31.31 5.21
N VAL A 169 -45.37 32.02 6.34
CA VAL A 169 -46.59 32.55 6.96
C VAL A 169 -46.27 33.98 7.39
N ILE A 170 -46.63 34.94 6.54
CA ILE A 170 -47.36 36.17 6.91
C ILE A 170 -48.33 36.44 5.76
#